data_AF-A0A4Q5UQD5-F1
#
_entry.id   AF-A0A4Q5UQD5-F1
#
_cell.length_a   1.000
_cell.length_b   1.000
_cell.length_c   1.000
_cell.angle_alpha   90.00
_cell.angle_beta   90.00
_cell.angle_gamma   90.00
#
_symmetry.space_group_name_H-M   'P 1'
#
loop_
_entity.id
_entity.type
_entity.pdbx_description
1 polymer ?
#
loop_
_entity_poly.entity_id
_entity_poly.type
_entity_poly.pdbx_seq_one_letter_code
_entity_poly.pdbx_strand_id
1 'polypeptide(L)'
;EKDSEDIRAIKGLIRRCEARATCKYVGLGDDQIHFQNLPFYETGTIEKNPMGEADVILTMELLEKVKPQQVFCAGDFADPHGTHKVCFDVVIEALQRIKAAGSAWVDDCWLWLYKGAWQEWDITEIEMAIPMSPEQVIKKRNGIFIHQSQKDSVPFQGSDDREFWQRAEERNANTAKLYAQLGMTQYAAMEAYVRWKY
;
A
#
# COMPACT_ATOMS: atom_id res chain seq x y z
N GLU A 1 0.01 -28.47 1.97
CA GLU A 1 -0.45 -28.92 0.65
C GLU A 1 -0.49 -27.71 -0.28
N LYS A 2 -0.07 -27.84 -1.55
CA LYS A 2 -0.09 -26.72 -2.50
C LYS A 2 -1.51 -26.62 -3.06
N ASP A 3 -2.14 -25.45 -2.94
CA ASP A 3 -3.46 -25.22 -3.55
C ASP A 3 -3.43 -25.56 -5.05
N SER A 4 -4.51 -26.17 -5.55
CA SER A 4 -4.70 -26.39 -6.98
C SER A 4 -4.82 -25.06 -7.74
N GLU A 5 -4.66 -25.09 -9.07
CA GLU A 5 -4.82 -23.91 -9.92
C GLU A 5 -6.21 -23.29 -9.75
N ASP A 6 -7.26 -24.11 -9.71
CA ASP A 6 -8.64 -23.66 -9.50
C ASP A 6 -8.81 -22.98 -8.14
N ILE A 7 -8.26 -23.55 -7.07
CA ILE A 7 -8.33 -22.95 -5.73
C ILE A 7 -7.60 -21.60 -5.71
N ARG A 8 -6.43 -21.51 -6.34
CA ARG A 8 -5.68 -20.26 -6.44
C ARG A 8 -6.44 -19.20 -7.25
N ALA A 9 -7.08 -19.60 -8.35
CA ALA A 9 -7.90 -18.72 -9.17
C ALA A 9 -9.10 -18.17 -8.38
N ILE A 10 -9.81 -19.03 -7.63
CA ILE A 10 -10.92 -18.64 -6.76
C ILE A 10 -10.45 -17.68 -5.67
N LYS A 11 -9.36 -18.00 -4.95
CA LYS A 11 -8.77 -17.11 -3.93
C LYS A 11 -8.38 -15.76 -4.52
N GLY A 12 -7.78 -15.75 -5.71
CA GLY A 12 -7.44 -14.53 -6.44
C GLY A 12 -8.68 -13.70 -6.80
N LEU A 13 -9.74 -14.34 -7.28
CA LEU A 13 -11.00 -13.68 -7.62
C LEU A 13 -11.65 -13.03 -6.37
N ILE A 14 -11.71 -13.76 -5.25
CA ILE A 14 -12.25 -13.25 -3.98
C ILE A 14 -11.50 -11.98 -3.58
N ARG A 15 -10.16 -12.02 -3.52
CA ARG A 15 -9.33 -10.87 -3.12
C ARG A 15 -9.48 -9.67 -4.07
N ARG A 16 -9.65 -9.89 -5.37
CA ARG A 16 -9.92 -8.82 -6.35
C ARG A 16 -11.29 -8.17 -6.13
N CYS A 17 -12.30 -8.98 -5.83
CA CYS A 17 -13.64 -8.48 -5.50
C CYS A 17 -13.63 -7.65 -4.22
N GLU A 18 -12.95 -8.13 -3.17
CA GLU A 18 -12.78 -7.39 -1.91
C GLU A 18 -12.04 -6.06 -2.14
N ALA A 19 -10.90 -6.07 -2.84
CA ALA A 19 -10.15 -4.85 -3.15
C ALA A 19 -11.00 -3.84 -3.93
N ARG A 20 -11.75 -4.30 -4.93
CA ARG A 20 -12.63 -3.45 -5.72
C ARG A 20 -13.77 -2.87 -4.88
N ALA A 21 -14.35 -3.66 -3.98
CA ALA A 21 -15.39 -3.21 -3.06
C ALA A 21 -14.86 -2.12 -2.12
N THR A 22 -13.64 -2.28 -1.59
CA THR A 22 -12.98 -1.24 -0.78
C THR A 22 -12.73 0.03 -1.58
N CYS A 23 -12.24 -0.07 -2.82
CA CYS A 23 -12.05 1.09 -3.71
C CYS A 23 -13.38 1.85 -3.93
N LYS A 24 -14.46 1.14 -4.24
CA LYS A 24 -15.80 1.74 -4.40
C LYS A 24 -16.30 2.40 -3.11
N TYR A 25 -16.09 1.75 -1.97
CA TYR A 25 -16.47 2.27 -0.67
C TYR A 25 -15.73 3.58 -0.32
N VAL A 26 -14.48 3.74 -0.75
CA VAL A 26 -13.75 5.00 -0.56
C VAL A 26 -14.04 6.05 -1.65
N GLY A 27 -14.82 5.70 -2.67
CA GLY A 27 -15.32 6.62 -3.70
C GLY A 27 -14.63 6.53 -5.05
N LEU A 28 -13.86 5.48 -5.33
CA LEU A 28 -13.19 5.27 -6.61
C LEU A 28 -14.08 4.54 -7.62
N GLY A 29 -14.06 4.99 -8.87
CA GLY A 29 -14.71 4.35 -10.02
C GLY A 29 -13.95 3.13 -10.54
N ASP A 30 -14.63 2.26 -11.31
CA ASP A 30 -14.01 1.06 -11.90
C ASP A 30 -12.89 1.41 -12.90
N ASP A 31 -12.95 2.58 -13.53
CA ASP A 31 -11.95 3.12 -14.45
C ASP A 31 -10.64 3.55 -13.76
N GLN A 32 -10.67 3.73 -12.43
CA GLN A 32 -9.53 4.10 -11.60
C GLN A 32 -8.87 2.87 -10.93
N ILE A 33 -9.42 1.67 -11.12
CA ILE A 33 -8.95 0.44 -10.48
C ILE A 33 -8.20 -0.41 -11.50
N HIS A 34 -6.88 -0.47 -11.34
CA HIS A 34 -6.00 -1.18 -12.28
C HIS A 34 -5.34 -2.37 -11.59
N PHE A 35 -5.68 -3.58 -12.03
CA PHE A 35 -4.98 -4.80 -11.62
C PHE A 35 -3.89 -5.12 -12.66
N GLN A 36 -2.65 -4.75 -12.36
CA GLN A 36 -1.54 -4.88 -13.32
C GLN A 36 -1.15 -6.33 -13.64
N ASN A 37 -1.43 -7.27 -12.73
CA ASN A 37 -1.06 -8.70 -12.89
C ASN A 37 0.42 -8.86 -13.26
N LEU A 38 1.27 -8.18 -12.51
CA LEU A 38 2.71 -8.11 -12.79
C LEU A 38 3.29 -9.54 -12.89
N PRO A 39 3.99 -9.89 -13.99
CA PRO A 39 4.58 -11.21 -14.23
C PRO A 39 5.35 -11.80 -13.05
N PHE A 40 6.06 -10.98 -12.26
CA PHE A 40 6.81 -11.48 -11.11
C PHE A 40 5.93 -12.17 -10.05
N TYR A 41 4.63 -11.84 -10.00
CA TYR A 41 3.66 -12.34 -9.02
C TYR A 41 2.99 -13.66 -9.46
N GLU A 42 2.90 -13.90 -10.77
CA GLU A 42 2.17 -14.98 -11.44
C GLU A 42 2.98 -16.32 -11.50
N THR A 43 3.87 -16.56 -10.53
CA THR A 43 4.73 -17.77 -10.52
C THR A 43 4.00 -19.05 -10.07
N GLY A 44 2.90 -18.89 -9.34
CA GLY A 44 2.21 -19.99 -8.70
C GLY A 44 2.99 -20.79 -7.68
N THR A 45 4.09 -20.22 -7.20
CA THR A 45 4.90 -20.69 -6.10
C THR A 45 4.87 -19.69 -4.95
N ILE A 46 5.29 -20.15 -3.76
CA ILE A 46 5.50 -19.30 -2.59
C ILE A 46 6.62 -18.29 -2.89
N GLU A 47 7.68 -18.77 -3.56
CA GLU A 47 8.78 -17.95 -4.05
C GLU A 47 8.34 -17.17 -5.29
N LYS A 48 8.61 -15.86 -5.28
CA LYS A 48 8.30 -14.94 -6.39
C LYS A 48 9.54 -14.76 -7.25
N ASN A 49 9.33 -14.49 -8.53
CA ASN A 49 10.44 -14.16 -9.42
C ASN A 49 11.00 -12.77 -9.04
N PRO A 50 12.27 -12.49 -9.35
CA PRO A 50 12.73 -11.10 -9.39
C PRO A 50 11.89 -10.31 -10.40
N MET A 51 11.82 -8.98 -10.24
CA MET A 51 11.20 -8.14 -11.26
C MET A 51 11.92 -8.29 -12.61
N GLY A 52 11.16 -8.24 -13.69
CA GLY A 52 11.65 -8.24 -15.05
C GLY A 52 11.21 -7.00 -15.84
N GLU A 53 11.70 -6.90 -17.07
CA GLU A 53 11.43 -5.78 -17.97
C GLU A 53 9.93 -5.60 -18.24
N ALA A 54 9.18 -6.70 -18.36
CA ALA A 54 7.73 -6.65 -18.57
C ALA A 54 6.98 -6.01 -17.39
N ASP A 55 7.42 -6.22 -16.14
CA ASP A 55 6.81 -5.61 -14.96
C ASP A 55 6.99 -4.07 -15.00
N VAL A 56 8.18 -3.62 -15.40
CA VAL A 56 8.54 -2.20 -15.51
C VAL A 56 7.75 -1.54 -16.63
N ILE A 57 7.70 -2.14 -17.82
CA ILE A 57 6.96 -1.58 -18.97
C ILE A 57 5.47 -1.42 -18.65
N LEU A 58 4.82 -2.44 -18.08
CA LEU A 58 3.41 -2.35 -17.70
C LEU A 58 3.15 -1.21 -16.70
N THR A 59 4.05 -1.05 -15.73
CA THR A 59 3.95 0.03 -14.74
C THR A 59 4.20 1.39 -15.37
N MET A 60 5.15 1.51 -16.31
CA MET A 60 5.37 2.75 -17.07
C MET A 60 4.14 3.13 -17.88
N GLU A 61 3.52 2.18 -18.59
CA GLU A 61 2.31 2.41 -19.38
C GLU A 61 1.16 2.94 -18.51
N LEU A 62 0.96 2.35 -17.33
CA LEU A 62 -0.06 2.82 -16.39
C LEU A 62 0.25 4.23 -15.87
N LEU A 63 1.49 4.49 -15.47
CA LEU A 63 1.91 5.79 -14.97
C LEU A 63 1.80 6.88 -16.03
N GLU A 64 2.18 6.62 -17.28
CA GLU A 64 2.01 7.56 -18.40
C GLU A 64 0.55 7.80 -18.78
N LYS A 65 -0.32 6.81 -18.55
CA LYS A 65 -1.76 6.98 -18.75
C LYS A 65 -2.38 7.90 -17.68
N VAL A 66 -1.99 7.71 -16.42
CA VAL A 66 -2.58 8.43 -15.27
C VAL A 66 -1.92 9.79 -15.03
N LYS A 67 -0.61 9.88 -15.24
CA LYS A 67 0.26 11.05 -14.96
C LYS A 67 0.05 11.62 -13.55
N PRO A 68 0.23 10.78 -12.50
CA PRO A 68 -0.06 11.20 -11.14
C PRO A 68 0.93 12.26 -10.63
N GLN A 69 0.45 13.15 -9.77
CA GLN A 69 1.32 14.04 -8.99
C GLN A 69 1.88 13.36 -7.74
N GLN A 70 1.22 12.29 -7.26
CA GLN A 70 1.61 11.57 -6.07
C GLN A 70 1.40 10.06 -6.27
N VAL A 71 2.43 9.29 -5.95
CA VAL A 71 2.41 7.83 -5.93
C VAL A 71 2.67 7.38 -4.49
N PHE A 72 1.86 6.45 -4.00
CA PHE A 72 2.02 5.88 -2.67
C PHE A 72 2.48 4.42 -2.77
N CYS A 73 3.50 4.05 -2.02
CA CYS A 73 4.05 2.68 -1.97
C CYS A 73 4.26 2.23 -0.52
N ALA A 74 4.21 0.92 -0.29
CA ALA A 74 4.54 0.35 1.00
C ALA A 74 6.05 0.44 1.26
N GLY A 75 6.45 1.03 2.39
CA GLY A 75 7.84 1.17 2.85
C GLY A 75 8.30 0.05 3.79
N ASP A 76 7.57 -1.06 3.88
CA ASP A 76 7.92 -2.24 4.67
C ASP A 76 8.74 -3.23 3.83
N PHE A 77 10.00 -2.90 3.54
CA PHE A 77 10.86 -3.73 2.68
C PHE A 77 11.30 -5.05 3.31
N ALA A 78 11.09 -5.21 4.63
CA ALA A 78 11.34 -6.44 5.36
C ALA A 78 10.08 -7.34 5.43
N ASP A 79 9.13 -7.19 4.50
CA ASP A 79 7.94 -8.04 4.48
C ASP A 79 8.33 -9.51 4.29
N PRO A 80 7.67 -10.47 4.98
CA PRO A 80 8.05 -11.89 4.93
C PRO A 80 8.01 -12.52 3.53
N HIS A 81 7.31 -11.90 2.59
CA HIS A 81 7.16 -12.37 1.22
C HIS A 81 8.08 -11.63 0.22
N GLY A 82 8.80 -10.58 0.66
CA GLY A 82 9.62 -9.70 -0.18
C GLY A 82 8.85 -8.93 -1.25
N THR A 83 7.51 -9.04 -1.27
CA THR A 83 6.67 -8.54 -2.36
C THR A 83 6.57 -7.02 -2.36
N HIS A 84 6.62 -6.38 -1.19
CA HIS A 84 6.61 -4.92 -1.11
C HIS A 84 7.87 -4.35 -1.75
N LYS A 85 9.03 -4.95 -1.47
CA LYS A 85 10.30 -4.51 -2.06
C LYS A 85 10.28 -4.65 -3.58
N VAL A 86 9.84 -5.79 -4.13
CA VAL A 86 9.80 -6.00 -5.59
C VAL A 86 8.83 -5.02 -6.27
N CYS A 87 7.63 -4.81 -5.73
CA CYS A 87 6.70 -3.81 -6.26
C CYS A 87 7.29 -2.39 -6.22
N PHE A 88 7.98 -2.04 -5.14
CA PHE A 88 8.63 -0.75 -4.98
C PHE A 88 9.76 -0.56 -5.99
N ASP A 89 10.63 -1.56 -6.18
CA ASP A 89 11.70 -1.53 -7.16
C ASP A 89 11.15 -1.33 -8.59
N VAL A 90 10.03 -2.00 -8.93
CA VAL A 90 9.34 -1.84 -10.23
C VAL A 90 8.82 -0.40 -10.41
N VAL A 91 8.18 0.17 -9.40
CA VAL A 91 7.66 1.55 -9.46
C VAL A 91 8.78 2.57 -9.60
N ILE A 92 9.89 2.39 -8.87
CA ILE A 92 11.06 3.27 -8.99
C ILE A 92 11.66 3.21 -10.37
N GLU A 93 11.95 2.00 -10.87
CA GLU A 93 12.55 1.81 -12.17
C GLU A 93 11.67 2.44 -13.26
N ALA A 94 10.36 2.26 -13.17
CA ALA A 94 9.39 2.88 -14.09
C ALA A 94 9.45 4.41 -14.05
N LEU A 95 9.39 5.01 -12.86
CA LEU A 95 9.46 6.47 -12.69
C LEU A 95 10.79 7.05 -13.18
N GLN A 96 11.91 6.38 -12.91
CA GLN A 96 13.24 6.79 -13.37
C GLN A 96 13.37 6.74 -14.88
N ARG A 97 12.84 5.70 -15.53
CA ARG A 97 12.83 5.60 -17.00
C ARG A 97 11.93 6.62 -17.65
N ILE A 98 10.74 6.88 -17.10
CA ILE A 98 9.83 7.94 -17.57
C ILE A 98 10.53 9.31 -17.48
N LYS A 99 11.23 9.57 -16.37
CA LYS A 99 12.02 10.78 -16.16
C LYS A 99 13.16 10.89 -17.17
N ALA A 100 13.92 9.83 -17.38
CA ALA A 100 14.98 9.78 -18.38
C ALA A 100 14.47 9.96 -19.82
N ALA A 101 13.24 9.52 -20.11
CA ALA A 101 12.57 9.73 -21.38
C ALA A 101 12.06 11.17 -21.60
N GLY A 102 12.09 12.02 -20.56
CA GLY A 102 11.78 13.45 -20.65
C GLY A 102 10.30 13.80 -20.48
N SER A 103 9.49 12.93 -19.85
CA SER A 103 8.08 13.21 -19.60
C SER A 103 7.89 14.26 -18.50
N ALA A 104 7.55 15.50 -18.87
CA ALA A 104 7.51 16.65 -17.97
C ALA A 104 6.66 16.49 -16.68
N TRP A 105 5.61 15.67 -16.70
CA TRP A 105 4.75 15.49 -15.52
C TRP A 105 5.47 14.82 -14.35
N VAL A 106 6.51 14.02 -14.63
CA VAL A 106 7.21 13.22 -13.62
C VAL A 106 8.12 14.06 -12.73
N ASP A 107 8.48 15.26 -13.18
CA ASP A 107 9.31 16.21 -12.42
C ASP A 107 8.54 16.76 -11.20
N ASP A 108 7.22 16.86 -11.33
CA ASP A 108 6.30 17.27 -10.26
C ASP A 108 5.60 16.07 -9.59
N CYS A 109 6.04 14.84 -9.85
CA CYS A 109 5.51 13.63 -9.22
C CYS A 109 6.30 13.26 -7.96
N TRP A 110 5.61 13.01 -6.84
CA TRP A 110 6.22 12.62 -5.57
C TRP A 110 5.91 11.15 -5.23
N LEU A 111 6.93 10.41 -4.82
CA LEU A 111 6.78 9.05 -4.31
C LEU A 111 6.78 9.07 -2.76
N TRP A 112 5.68 8.64 -2.17
CA TRP A 112 5.45 8.62 -0.72
C TRP A 112 5.39 7.19 -0.19
N LEU A 113 6.12 6.93 0.89
CA LEU A 113 6.19 5.63 1.54
C LEU A 113 5.37 5.60 2.83
N TYR A 114 4.43 4.67 2.91
CA TYR A 114 3.66 4.40 4.11
C TYR A 114 4.07 3.07 4.75
N LYS A 115 3.89 2.94 6.07
CA LYS A 115 4.08 1.67 6.78
C LYS A 115 2.78 0.90 6.94
N GLY A 116 2.88 -0.40 7.15
CA GLY A 116 1.79 -1.32 7.49
C GLY A 116 1.42 -1.25 8.97
N ALA A 117 0.42 -2.02 9.38
CA ALA A 117 -0.16 -1.92 10.73
C ALA A 117 0.78 -2.26 11.90
N TRP A 118 1.97 -2.80 11.62
CA TRP A 118 2.89 -3.32 12.64
C TRP A 118 3.87 -2.29 13.20
N GLN A 119 4.27 -1.34 12.37
CA GLN A 119 5.27 -0.34 12.71
C GLN A 119 4.87 0.99 12.05
N GLU A 120 5.27 2.10 12.66
CA GLU A 120 5.18 3.42 12.05
C GLU A 120 6.59 4.00 11.92
N TRP A 121 6.73 5.02 11.06
CA TRP A 121 7.95 5.84 10.98
C TRP A 121 8.27 6.51 12.33
N ASP A 122 9.56 6.71 12.62
CA ASP A 122 9.93 7.57 13.73
C ASP A 122 9.51 9.01 13.43
N ILE A 123 9.06 9.75 14.44
CA ILE A 123 8.55 11.12 14.22
C ILE A 123 9.58 12.05 13.59
N THR A 124 10.87 11.80 13.79
CA THR A 124 11.96 12.57 13.17
C THR A 124 12.16 12.26 11.69
N GLU A 125 11.60 11.15 11.19
CA GLU A 125 11.65 10.73 9.79
C GLU A 125 10.43 11.20 9.00
N ILE A 126 9.30 11.48 9.66
CA ILE A 126 8.03 11.81 8.99
C ILE A 126 8.17 13.13 8.21
N GLU A 127 7.96 13.06 6.89
CA GLU A 127 8.01 14.21 5.98
C GLU A 127 6.62 14.74 5.62
N MET A 128 5.59 13.90 5.71
CA MET A 128 4.19 14.29 5.56
C MET A 128 3.32 13.56 6.59
N ALA A 129 2.47 14.32 7.27
CA ALA A 129 1.50 13.77 8.22
C ALA A 129 0.09 14.25 7.87
N ILE A 130 -0.84 13.31 7.67
CA ILE A 130 -2.22 13.61 7.26
C ILE A 130 -3.16 13.32 8.43
N PRO A 131 -3.78 14.35 9.04
CA PRO A 131 -4.72 14.16 10.13
C PRO A 131 -6.03 13.52 9.64
N MET A 132 -6.63 12.70 10.49
CA MET A 132 -7.93 12.08 10.27
C MET A 132 -8.93 12.48 11.34
N SER A 133 -10.16 12.80 10.90
CA SER A 133 -11.31 12.98 11.78
C SER A 133 -11.78 11.64 12.36
N PRO A 134 -12.55 11.63 13.46
CA PRO A 134 -13.14 10.39 13.99
C PRO A 134 -13.95 9.60 12.94
N GLU A 135 -14.66 10.31 12.06
CA GLU A 135 -15.43 9.69 10.98
C GLU A 135 -14.53 9.01 9.94
N GLN A 136 -13.40 9.63 9.59
CA GLN A 136 -12.42 9.03 8.68
C GLN A 136 -11.75 7.79 9.27
N VAL A 137 -11.52 7.76 10.59
CA VAL A 137 -11.03 6.55 11.29
C VAL A 137 -12.03 5.41 11.16
N ILE A 138 -13.31 5.67 11.43
CA ILE A 138 -14.38 4.68 11.25
C ILE A 138 -14.46 4.23 9.78
N LYS A 139 -14.35 5.17 8.85
CA LYS A 139 -14.34 4.86 7.41
C LYS A 139 -13.20 3.91 7.06
N LYS A 140 -11.97 4.19 7.52
CA LYS A 140 -10.80 3.32 7.30
C LYS A 140 -11.02 1.92 7.89
N ARG A 141 -11.53 1.82 9.13
CA ARG A 141 -11.84 0.54 9.78
C ARG A 141 -12.82 -0.31 8.96
N ASN A 142 -13.91 0.30 8.50
CA ASN A 142 -14.88 -0.39 7.66
C ASN A 142 -14.28 -0.83 6.31
N GLY A 143 -13.38 -0.03 5.73
CA GLY A 143 -12.61 -0.41 4.54
C GLY A 143 -11.77 -1.66 4.77
N ILE A 144 -11.11 -1.76 5.92
CA ILE A 144 -10.37 -2.98 6.33
C ILE A 144 -11.32 -4.18 6.46
N PHE A 145 -12.50 -3.98 7.04
CA PHE A 145 -13.48 -5.06 7.19
C PHE A 145 -14.04 -5.60 5.87
N ILE A 146 -13.97 -4.86 4.77
CA ILE A 146 -14.38 -5.40 3.46
C ILE A 146 -13.45 -6.55 3.02
N HIS A 147 -12.20 -6.58 3.48
CA HIS A 147 -11.24 -7.65 3.20
C HIS A 147 -11.41 -8.87 4.12
N GLN A 148 -12.62 -9.43 4.16
CA GLN A 148 -13.00 -10.53 5.06
C GLN A 148 -12.06 -11.74 4.98
N SER A 149 -11.63 -12.11 3.77
CA SER A 149 -10.73 -13.25 3.58
C SER A 149 -9.30 -13.01 4.07
N GLN A 150 -8.92 -11.76 4.35
CA GLN A 150 -7.53 -11.35 4.67
C GLN A 150 -7.37 -10.72 6.06
N LYS A 151 -8.45 -10.21 6.67
CA LYS A 151 -8.38 -9.36 7.88
C LYS A 151 -8.00 -10.11 9.17
N ASP A 152 -8.30 -11.41 9.27
CA ASP A 152 -8.22 -12.17 10.54
C ASP A 152 -6.98 -13.07 10.63
N SER A 153 -6.42 -13.50 9.50
CA SER A 153 -5.31 -14.47 9.47
C SER A 153 -3.98 -13.75 9.28
N VAL A 154 -3.23 -13.56 10.38
CA VAL A 154 -1.87 -13.02 10.32
C VAL A 154 -0.88 -14.16 10.46
N PRO A 155 0.03 -14.39 9.48
CA PRO A 155 0.96 -15.52 9.52
C PRO A 155 1.95 -15.50 10.71
N PHE A 156 2.15 -14.34 11.34
CA PHE A 156 3.07 -14.16 12.45
C PHE A 156 2.44 -13.25 13.52
N GLN A 157 1.60 -13.80 14.39
CA GLN A 157 0.94 -13.06 15.47
C GLN A 157 1.86 -12.75 16.66
N GLY A 158 3.01 -13.43 16.81
CA GLY A 158 3.85 -13.26 18.00
C GLY A 158 3.01 -13.45 19.27
N SER A 159 3.10 -12.49 20.19
CA SER A 159 2.24 -12.39 21.39
C SER A 159 1.22 -11.24 21.31
N ASP A 160 1.01 -10.67 20.12
CA ASP A 160 0.08 -9.55 19.91
C ASP A 160 -1.27 -10.08 19.38
N ASP A 161 -2.24 -10.17 20.28
CA ASP A 161 -3.57 -10.75 20.00
C ASP A 161 -4.52 -9.78 19.27
N ARG A 162 -4.08 -8.55 18.98
CA ARG A 162 -4.93 -7.53 18.33
C ARG A 162 -5.22 -7.88 16.88
N GLU A 163 -6.49 -7.68 16.49
CA GLU A 163 -6.91 -7.78 15.09
C GLU A 163 -6.20 -6.71 14.23
N PHE A 164 -6.09 -6.95 12.92
CA PHE A 164 -5.38 -6.03 12.01
C PHE A 164 -5.91 -4.60 12.07
N TRP A 165 -7.23 -4.43 12.15
CA TRP A 165 -7.86 -3.10 12.22
C TRP A 165 -7.52 -2.37 13.52
N GLN A 166 -7.43 -3.08 14.66
CA GLN A 166 -7.07 -2.48 15.96
C GLN A 166 -5.66 -1.94 15.91
N ARG A 167 -4.73 -2.73 15.35
CA ARG A 167 -3.33 -2.30 15.15
C ARG A 167 -3.23 -1.09 14.25
N ALA A 168 -3.94 -1.07 13.13
CA ALA A 168 -3.97 0.06 12.22
C ALA A 168 -4.54 1.33 12.89
N GLU A 169 -5.65 1.20 13.62
CA GLU A 169 -6.31 2.31 14.31
C GLU A 169 -5.45 2.88 15.46
N GLU A 170 -4.93 2.00 16.33
CA GLU A 170 -4.06 2.39 17.45
C GLU A 170 -2.75 3.01 16.97
N ARG A 171 -2.14 2.49 15.89
CA ARG A 171 -0.94 3.07 15.29
C ARG A 171 -1.17 4.52 14.89
N ASN A 172 -2.24 4.79 14.14
CA ASN A 172 -2.51 6.17 13.71
C ASN A 172 -2.93 7.09 14.88
N ALA A 173 -3.64 6.56 15.88
CA ALA A 173 -3.97 7.31 17.09
C ALA A 173 -2.71 7.68 17.90
N ASN A 174 -1.74 6.78 18.00
CA ASN A 174 -0.45 7.03 18.65
C ASN A 174 0.34 8.12 17.93
N THR A 175 0.39 8.12 16.59
CA THR A 175 1.00 9.20 15.80
C THR A 175 0.35 10.54 16.13
N ALA A 176 -0.99 10.63 16.10
CA ALA A 176 -1.69 11.87 16.43
C ALA A 176 -1.43 12.35 17.87
N LYS A 177 -1.36 11.42 18.84
CA LYS A 177 -1.03 11.72 20.24
C LYS A 177 0.38 12.27 20.38
N LEU A 178 1.34 11.71 19.65
CA LEU A 178 2.73 12.17 19.68
C LEU A 178 2.86 13.59 19.12
N TYR A 179 2.20 13.89 18.00
CA TYR A 179 2.12 15.27 17.47
C TYR A 179 1.48 16.24 18.47
N ALA A 180 0.40 15.83 19.14
CA ALA A 180 -0.24 16.65 20.18
C ALA A 180 0.70 16.91 21.38
N GLN A 181 1.50 15.93 21.79
CA GLN A 181 2.51 16.09 22.84
C GLN A 181 3.63 17.06 22.45
N LEU A 182 3.92 17.20 21.16
CA LEU A 182 4.82 18.22 20.62
C LEU A 182 4.17 19.62 20.50
N GLY A 183 2.92 19.78 20.90
CA GLY A 183 2.20 21.06 20.89
C GLY A 183 1.37 21.32 19.62
N MET A 184 1.22 20.34 18.73
CA MET A 184 0.36 20.47 17.55
C MET A 184 -1.12 20.24 17.91
N THR A 185 -2.02 20.59 16.98
CA THR A 185 -3.46 20.33 17.14
C THR A 185 -3.73 18.84 17.32
N GLN A 186 -4.58 18.50 18.28
CA GLN A 186 -4.97 17.13 18.55
C GLN A 186 -6.00 16.64 17.53
N TYR A 187 -5.70 15.50 16.90
CA TYR A 187 -6.59 14.79 15.97
C TYR A 187 -6.90 13.38 16.51
N ALA A 188 -7.92 12.73 15.93
CA ALA A 188 -8.28 11.36 16.32
C ALA A 188 -7.20 10.36 15.91
N ALA A 189 -6.61 10.57 14.74
CA ALA A 189 -5.59 9.72 14.17
C ALA A 189 -4.79 10.48 13.10
N MET A 190 -3.62 9.98 12.73
CA MET A 190 -2.75 10.59 11.72
C MET A 190 -2.00 9.52 10.92
N GLU A 191 -2.01 9.65 9.60
CA GLU A 191 -1.15 8.86 8.69
C GLU A 191 0.19 9.56 8.50
N ALA A 192 1.25 8.78 8.40
CA ALA A 192 2.61 9.29 8.23
C ALA A 192 3.24 8.75 6.94
N TYR A 193 3.98 9.62 6.25
CA TYR A 193 4.65 9.30 5.01
C TYR A 193 6.06 9.87 4.98
N VAL A 194 6.96 9.11 4.35
CA VAL A 194 8.34 9.51 4.04
C VAL A 194 8.48 9.62 2.54
N ARG A 195 9.14 10.67 2.05
CA ARG A 195 9.36 10.90 0.63
C ARG A 195 10.53 10.06 0.15
N TRP A 196 10.30 9.29 -0.90
CA TRP A 196 11.39 8.71 -1.67
C TRP A 196 11.79 9.62 -2.82
N LYS A 197 13.10 9.87 -2.96
CA LYS A 197 13.66 10.64 -4.06
C LYS A 197 14.21 9.68 -5.11
N TYR A 198 13.70 9.78 -6.34
CA TYR A 198 14.04 8.90 -7.46
C TYR A 198 14.64 9.66 -8.66
#